data_AF-A0A382SXA0-F1
#
_entry.id   AF-A0A382SXA0-F1
#
_cell.length_a   1.000
_cell.length_b   1.000
_cell.length_c   1.000
_cell.angle_alpha   90.00
_cell.angle_beta   90.00
_cell.angle_gamma   90.00
#
_symmetry.space_group_name_H-M   'P 1'
#
loop_
_entity.id
_entity.type
_entity.pdbx_description
1 polymer ?
#
loop_
_entity_poly.entity_id
_entity_poly.type
_entity_poly.pdbx_seq_one_letter_code
_entity_poly.pdbx_strand_id
1 'polypeptide(L)'
;MTSDEKSRISADEDYGFDVSGFIHVPQVLSAEEVSACNEEIDAGGDAGTLELPALQQHPALTGYLEALCGAGFAIDRPPSLVGDGPEGTAVPLTNGPPEDRRRLRYANYRDTRECRGLRLFVALTPTGAEGGVVLVTSSHNRNTEPPADFLAGAVDLGMTE
;
A
#
# COMPACT_ATOMS: atom_id res chain seq x y z
N MET A 1 -13.63 16.83 -7.93
CA MET A 1 -13.17 15.87 -8.97
C MET A 1 -13.97 14.60 -8.79
N THR A 2 -14.58 14.08 -9.85
CA THR A 2 -15.40 12.87 -9.81
C THR A 2 -14.52 11.62 -9.86
N SER A 3 -14.99 10.50 -9.30
CA SER A 3 -14.24 9.22 -9.25
C SER A 3 -13.82 8.71 -10.65
N ASP A 4 -14.48 9.18 -11.70
CA ASP A 4 -14.24 8.82 -13.11
C ASP A 4 -12.88 9.34 -13.65
N GLU A 5 -12.40 10.49 -13.17
CA GLU A 5 -11.11 11.07 -13.62
C GLU A 5 -9.91 10.37 -12.97
N LYS A 6 -10.10 9.74 -11.80
CA LYS A 6 -9.08 8.94 -11.10
C LYS A 6 -9.02 7.48 -11.55
N SER A 7 -9.79 7.11 -12.57
CA SER A 7 -9.74 5.77 -13.16
C SER A 7 -8.39 5.44 -13.82
N ARG A 8 -7.51 6.42 -14.03
CA ARG A 8 -6.31 6.26 -14.84
C ARG A 8 -5.11 6.92 -14.20
N ILE A 9 -4.06 6.13 -13.98
CA ILE A 9 -2.76 6.61 -13.54
C ILE A 9 -2.18 7.61 -14.57
N SER A 10 -1.67 8.73 -14.08
CA SER A 10 -0.93 9.70 -14.90
C SER A 10 0.52 9.26 -15.13
N ALA A 11 1.18 9.87 -16.12
CA ALA A 11 2.60 9.58 -16.39
C ALA A 11 3.51 9.96 -15.21
N ASP A 12 3.18 11.03 -14.49
CA ASP A 12 3.96 11.49 -13.33
C ASP A 12 3.78 10.55 -12.14
N GLU A 13 2.58 10.04 -11.91
CA GLU A 13 2.33 9.02 -10.88
C GLU A 13 3.02 7.70 -11.23
N ASP A 14 2.95 7.27 -12.50
CA ASP A 14 3.58 6.03 -12.97
C ASP A 14 5.11 6.08 -12.83
N TYR A 15 5.71 7.22 -13.19
CA TYR A 15 7.13 7.48 -12.98
C TYR A 15 7.47 7.58 -11.48
N GLY A 16 6.65 8.29 -10.71
CA GLY A 16 6.80 8.44 -9.27
C GLY A 16 6.84 7.08 -8.57
N PHE A 17 5.92 6.17 -8.92
CA PHE A 17 5.89 4.80 -8.41
C PHE A 17 7.17 4.04 -8.68
N ASP A 18 7.70 4.13 -9.91
CA ASP A 18 8.92 3.41 -10.29
C ASP A 18 10.12 3.87 -9.45
N VAL A 19 10.21 5.18 -9.20
CA VAL A 19 11.29 5.79 -8.41
C VAL A 19 11.13 5.54 -6.91
N SER A 20 9.96 5.82 -6.33
CA SER A 20 9.74 5.79 -4.88
C SER A 20 9.39 4.40 -4.34
N GLY A 21 8.76 3.55 -5.16
CA GLY A 21 8.18 2.26 -4.76
C GLY A 21 6.76 2.34 -4.21
N PHE A 22 6.15 3.52 -4.16
CA PHE A 22 4.77 3.73 -3.73
C PHE A 22 4.14 4.98 -4.36
N ILE A 23 2.81 5.02 -4.47
CA ILE A 23 2.07 6.23 -4.84
C ILE A 23 1.06 6.51 -3.75
N HIS A 24 0.98 7.77 -3.32
CA HIS A 24 -0.13 8.26 -2.52
C HIS A 24 -1.21 8.84 -3.45
N VAL A 25 -2.38 8.20 -3.48
CA VAL A 25 -3.52 8.66 -4.29
C VAL A 25 -4.57 9.28 -3.36
N PRO A 26 -4.64 10.61 -3.25
CA PRO A 26 -5.54 11.26 -2.30
C PRO A 26 -6.99 11.11 -2.74
N GLN A 27 -7.93 11.02 -1.78
CA GLN A 27 -9.37 11.09 -2.01
C GLN A 27 -9.89 10.11 -3.09
N VAL A 28 -9.41 8.87 -3.08
CA VAL A 28 -9.94 7.82 -3.96
C VAL A 28 -11.39 7.51 -3.61
N LEU A 29 -11.69 7.45 -2.31
CA LEU A 29 -13.02 7.19 -1.77
C LEU A 29 -13.73 8.49 -1.40
N SER A 30 -15.05 8.52 -1.59
CA SER A 30 -15.93 9.56 -1.07
C SER A 30 -16.13 9.42 0.45
N ALA A 31 -16.67 10.46 1.08
CA ALA A 31 -16.98 10.40 2.52
C ALA A 31 -18.04 9.32 2.83
N GLU A 32 -19.00 9.12 1.92
CA GLU A 32 -20.02 8.09 2.01
C GLU A 32 -19.42 6.68 1.87
N GLU A 33 -18.50 6.49 0.93
CA GLU A 33 -17.79 5.21 0.76
C GLU A 33 -16.92 4.86 1.98
N VAL A 34 -16.23 5.87 2.54
CA VAL A 34 -15.48 5.70 3.80
C VAL A 34 -16.41 5.33 4.96
N SER A 35 -17.56 6.00 5.08
CA SER A 35 -18.55 5.69 6.12
C SER A 35 -19.07 4.25 5.99
N ALA A 36 -19.39 3.82 4.77
CA ALA A 36 -19.86 2.47 4.51
C ALA A 36 -18.80 1.41 4.87
N CYS A 37 -17.53 1.64 4.51
CA CYS A 37 -16.44 0.74 4.91
C CYS A 37 -16.27 0.66 6.44
N ASN A 38 -16.38 1.80 7.14
CA ASN A 38 -16.29 1.82 8.60
C ASN A 38 -17.47 1.07 9.26
N GLU A 39 -18.69 1.24 8.76
CA GLU A 39 -19.87 0.50 9.25
C GLU A 39 -19.72 -1.02 9.05
N GLU A 40 -19.16 -1.47 7.91
CA GLU A 40 -18.86 -2.89 7.67
C GLU A 40 -17.80 -3.44 8.62
N ILE A 41 -16.75 -2.67 8.89
CA ILE A 41 -15.70 -3.03 9.86
C ILE A 41 -16.29 -3.16 11.28
N ASP A 42 -17.07 -2.17 11.70
CA ASP A 42 -17.70 -2.15 13.02
C ASP A 42 -18.69 -3.32 13.19
N ALA A 43 -19.41 -3.69 12.13
CA ALA A 43 -20.29 -4.85 12.12
C ALA A 43 -19.55 -6.20 12.12
N GLY A 44 -18.36 -6.25 11.51
CA GLY A 44 -17.52 -7.46 11.40
C GLY A 44 -16.74 -7.80 12.68
N GLY A 45 -16.48 -6.82 13.54
CA GLY A 45 -15.74 -6.99 14.79
C GLY A 45 -14.24 -7.30 14.60
N ASP A 46 -13.54 -7.54 15.72
CA ASP A 46 -12.07 -7.53 15.81
C ASP A 46 -11.34 -8.80 15.29
N ALA A 47 -12.09 -9.80 14.79
CA ALA A 47 -11.57 -11.17 14.64
C ALA A 47 -11.80 -11.83 13.27
N GLY A 48 -12.15 -11.07 12.23
CA GLY A 48 -12.56 -11.62 10.93
C GLY A 48 -11.74 -11.14 9.73
N THR A 49 -11.67 -12.00 8.71
CA THR A 49 -11.41 -11.59 7.33
C THR A 49 -12.41 -10.49 6.95
N LEU A 50 -11.91 -9.30 6.65
CA LEU A 50 -12.75 -8.20 6.19
C LEU A 50 -13.10 -8.42 4.72
N GLU A 51 -14.36 -8.76 4.46
CA GLU A 51 -14.91 -8.68 3.12
C GLU A 51 -15.35 -7.24 2.90
N LEU A 52 -14.58 -6.49 2.10
CA LEU A 52 -14.90 -5.11 1.68
C LEU A 52 -15.16 -5.09 0.16
N PRO A 53 -16.27 -5.66 -0.34
CA PRO A 53 -16.52 -5.79 -1.78
C PRO A 53 -16.51 -4.44 -2.51
N ALA A 54 -16.96 -3.38 -1.82
CA ALA A 54 -16.94 -2.02 -2.35
C ALA A 54 -15.53 -1.56 -2.75
N LEU A 55 -14.51 -1.90 -1.94
CA LEU A 55 -13.11 -1.59 -2.26
C LEU A 55 -12.58 -2.47 -3.38
N GLN A 56 -12.90 -3.77 -3.37
CA GLN A 56 -12.38 -4.72 -4.36
C GLN A 56 -12.84 -4.39 -5.78
N GLN A 57 -14.02 -3.79 -5.93
CA GLN A 57 -14.61 -3.41 -7.21
C GLN A 57 -14.51 -1.91 -7.49
N HIS A 58 -13.76 -1.14 -6.68
CA HIS A 58 -13.70 0.31 -6.84
C HIS A 58 -12.94 0.67 -8.13
N PRO A 59 -13.57 1.39 -9.08
CA PRO A 59 -13.06 1.56 -10.44
C PRO A 59 -11.69 2.26 -10.48
N ALA A 60 -11.44 3.22 -9.58
CA ALA A 60 -10.12 3.83 -9.49
C ALA A 60 -9.06 2.82 -9.01
N LEU A 61 -9.34 2.02 -7.97
CA LEU A 61 -8.38 1.04 -7.45
C LEU A 61 -8.07 -0.02 -8.50
N THR A 62 -9.10 -0.53 -9.18
CA THR A 62 -8.96 -1.43 -10.32
C THR A 62 -8.10 -0.81 -11.43
N GLY A 63 -8.31 0.47 -11.77
CA GLY A 63 -7.53 1.17 -12.79
C GLY A 63 -6.04 1.26 -12.45
N TYR A 64 -5.69 1.57 -11.19
CA TYR A 64 -4.28 1.57 -10.75
C TYR A 64 -3.70 0.14 -10.75
N LEU A 65 -4.45 -0.86 -10.29
CA LEU A 65 -4.01 -2.26 -10.27
C LEU A 65 -3.72 -2.78 -11.69
N GLU A 66 -4.62 -2.53 -12.65
CA GLU A 66 -4.42 -2.95 -14.04
C GLU A 66 -3.25 -2.24 -14.70
N ALA A 67 -3.06 -0.94 -14.43
CA ALA A 67 -1.97 -0.17 -15.01
C ALA A 67 -0.59 -0.60 -14.47
N LEU A 68 -0.52 -0.95 -13.18
CA LEU A 68 0.74 -1.30 -12.51
C LEU A 68 1.07 -2.79 -12.63
N CYS A 69 0.11 -3.68 -12.36
CA CYS A 69 0.31 -5.14 -12.35
C CYS A 69 -0.15 -5.85 -13.62
N GLY A 70 -0.90 -5.17 -14.49
CA GLY A 70 -1.58 -5.79 -15.62
C GLY A 70 -2.98 -6.33 -15.28
N ALA A 71 -3.72 -6.70 -16.32
CA ALA A 71 -5.06 -7.27 -16.17
C ALA A 71 -5.07 -8.66 -15.52
N GLY A 72 -6.18 -9.02 -14.88
CA GLY A 72 -6.36 -10.34 -14.26
C GLY A 72 -5.66 -10.49 -12.90
N PHE A 73 -5.46 -9.38 -12.18
CA PHE A 73 -4.99 -9.41 -10.79
C PHE A 73 -5.96 -10.19 -9.89
N ALA A 74 -5.42 -10.73 -8.80
CA ALA A 74 -6.20 -11.41 -7.77
C ALA A 74 -5.74 -10.94 -6.40
N ILE A 75 -6.63 -11.03 -5.42
CA ILE A 75 -6.32 -10.72 -4.03
C ILE A 75 -5.43 -11.84 -3.47
N ASP A 76 -4.18 -11.51 -3.14
CA ASP A 76 -3.23 -12.45 -2.53
C ASP A 76 -3.58 -12.73 -1.05
N ARG A 77 -4.01 -11.70 -0.33
CA ARG A 77 -4.40 -11.78 1.09
C ARG A 77 -5.66 -10.97 1.33
N PRO A 78 -6.59 -11.46 2.18
CA PRO A 78 -7.77 -10.70 2.52
C PRO A 78 -7.41 -9.35 3.16
N PRO A 79 -8.24 -8.31 3.00
CA PRO A 79 -8.10 -7.07 3.73
C PRO A 79 -8.04 -7.33 5.26
N SER A 80 -7.16 -6.60 5.91
CA SER A 80 -6.97 -6.64 7.37
C SER A 80 -6.77 -5.22 7.89
N LEU A 81 -7.24 -4.94 9.09
CA LEU A 81 -6.94 -3.67 9.75
C LEU A 81 -5.43 -3.55 9.95
N VAL A 82 -4.90 -2.36 9.68
CA VAL A 82 -3.56 -1.99 10.13
C VAL A 82 -3.68 -1.76 11.62
N GLY A 83 -3.34 -2.78 12.40
CA GLY A 83 -3.63 -2.79 13.83
C GLY A 83 -2.86 -1.73 14.63
N ASP A 84 -3.49 -1.23 15.68
CA ASP A 84 -2.78 -0.83 16.89
C ASP A 84 -2.26 -2.10 17.55
N GLY A 85 -1.03 -2.50 17.21
CA GLY A 85 -0.42 -3.69 17.79
C GLY A 85 -0.24 -3.55 19.31
N PRO A 86 -0.25 -4.65 20.08
CA PRO A 86 0.06 -4.64 21.52
C PRO A 86 1.50 -4.19 21.85
N GLU A 87 2.34 -3.99 20.82
CA GLU A 87 3.75 -3.59 20.94
C GLU A 87 3.99 -2.07 20.98
N GLY A 88 2.93 -1.25 20.99
CA GLY A 88 3.05 0.21 21.12
C GLY A 88 3.38 0.93 19.82
N THR A 89 3.55 2.25 19.92
CA THR A 89 3.71 3.24 18.84
C THR A 89 4.92 3.06 17.90
N ALA A 90 5.72 2.00 18.05
CA ALA A 90 6.92 1.77 17.25
C ALA A 90 6.98 0.32 16.74
N VAL A 91 6.45 0.09 15.55
CA VAL A 91 6.59 -1.19 14.83
C VAL A 91 7.93 -1.19 14.06
N PRO A 92 8.82 -2.18 14.25
CA PRO A 92 10.05 -2.28 13.48
C PRO A 92 9.78 -2.34 11.97
N LEU A 93 10.69 -1.78 11.17
CA LEU A 93 10.61 -1.93 9.73
C LEU A 93 10.81 -3.41 9.36
N THR A 94 10.04 -3.89 8.40
CA THR A 94 10.15 -5.26 7.90
C THR A 94 10.49 -5.26 6.41
N ASN A 95 11.40 -6.14 6.02
CA ASN A 95 11.78 -6.36 4.62
C ASN A 95 10.92 -7.45 3.94
N GLY A 96 9.87 -7.90 4.62
CA GLY A 96 9.00 -9.01 4.20
C GLY A 96 9.73 -10.36 4.12
N PRO A 97 8.98 -11.47 4.04
CA PRO A 97 9.59 -12.79 3.89
C PRO A 97 10.21 -12.93 2.47
N PRO A 98 11.35 -13.63 2.33
CA PRO A 98 12.02 -13.79 1.03
C PRO A 98 11.19 -14.48 -0.06
N GLU A 99 10.18 -15.27 0.33
CA GLU A 99 9.27 -15.96 -0.57
C GLU A 99 8.33 -14.99 -1.33
N ASP A 100 7.87 -13.93 -0.66
CA ASP A 100 7.07 -12.87 -1.26
C ASP A 100 7.88 -12.14 -2.34
N ARG A 101 9.20 -12.00 -2.18
CA ARG A 101 10.10 -11.37 -3.17
C ARG A 101 10.17 -12.12 -4.50
N ARG A 102 9.73 -13.39 -4.54
CA ARG A 102 9.68 -14.19 -5.78
C ARG A 102 8.33 -14.11 -6.46
N ARG A 103 7.23 -14.21 -5.69
CA ARG A 103 5.86 -14.17 -6.22
C ARG A 103 5.39 -12.75 -6.54
N LEU A 104 5.59 -11.82 -5.60
CA LEU A 104 5.14 -10.42 -5.64
C LEU A 104 6.26 -9.49 -6.11
N ARG A 105 7.13 -10.00 -7.00
CA ARG A 105 8.35 -9.30 -7.41
C ARG A 105 8.05 -7.98 -8.11
N TYR A 106 8.86 -6.97 -7.78
CA TYR A 106 9.12 -5.82 -8.62
C TYR A 106 10.45 -5.99 -9.37
N ALA A 107 10.51 -5.66 -10.65
CA ALA A 107 11.73 -5.56 -11.41
C ALA A 107 11.58 -4.50 -12.51
N ASN A 108 12.51 -3.56 -12.56
CA ASN A 108 12.64 -2.67 -13.71
C ASN A 108 13.97 -2.95 -14.41
N TYR A 109 13.92 -3.37 -15.68
CA TYR A 109 15.09 -3.62 -16.50
C TYR A 109 14.91 -3.04 -17.90
N ARG A 110 15.76 -2.06 -18.24
CA ARG A 110 15.72 -1.31 -19.51
C ARG A 110 14.36 -0.62 -19.70
N ASP A 111 13.64 -1.00 -20.75
CA ASP A 111 12.33 -0.44 -21.11
C ASP A 111 11.18 -1.30 -20.60
N THR A 112 11.44 -2.22 -19.65
CA THR A 112 10.42 -3.15 -19.14
C THR A 112 10.37 -3.14 -17.62
N ARG A 113 9.23 -2.68 -17.11
CA ARG A 113 8.82 -2.81 -15.70
C ARG A 113 7.91 -4.03 -15.54
N GLU A 114 8.24 -4.87 -14.58
CA GLU A 114 7.38 -5.92 -14.04
C GLU A 114 7.03 -5.61 -12.60
N CYS A 115 5.74 -5.44 -12.31
CA CYS A 115 5.20 -5.40 -10.96
C CYS A 115 4.20 -6.56 -10.84
N ARG A 116 4.44 -7.52 -9.94
CA ARG A 116 3.58 -8.71 -9.79
C ARG A 116 2.76 -8.73 -8.51
N GLY A 117 2.93 -7.72 -7.66
CA GLY A 117 2.22 -7.63 -6.40
C GLY A 117 2.24 -6.21 -5.87
N LEU A 118 1.09 -5.79 -5.37
CA LEU A 118 0.89 -4.51 -4.72
C LEU A 118 0.27 -4.74 -3.36
N ARG A 119 0.64 -3.90 -2.40
CA ARG A 119 -0.05 -3.76 -1.14
C ARG A 119 -0.77 -2.42 -1.13
N LEU A 120 -2.08 -2.47 -0.93
CA LEU A 120 -2.91 -1.28 -0.83
C LEU A 120 -3.13 -0.97 0.65
N PHE A 121 -2.90 0.29 1.01
CA PHE A 121 -3.30 0.85 2.29
C PHE A 121 -4.41 1.86 2.03
N VAL A 122 -5.56 1.63 2.66
CA VAL A 122 -6.73 2.48 2.50
C VAL A 122 -6.95 3.22 3.80
N ALA A 123 -6.78 4.54 3.78
CA ALA A 123 -7.04 5.37 4.94
C ALA A 123 -8.55 5.59 5.09
N LEU A 124 -9.15 4.97 6.11
CA LEU A 124 -10.56 5.14 6.46
C LEU A 124 -10.78 6.19 7.56
N THR A 125 -9.69 6.76 8.05
CA THR A 125 -9.65 7.89 8.99
C THR A 125 -8.51 8.82 8.58
N PRO A 126 -8.58 10.14 8.85
CA PRO A 126 -7.46 11.04 8.63
C PRO A 126 -6.22 10.60 9.41
N THR A 127 -5.11 10.40 8.71
CA THR A 127 -3.79 10.13 9.31
C THR A 127 -3.08 11.45 9.59
N GLY A 128 -2.76 11.72 10.85
CA GLY A 128 -1.97 12.89 11.26
C GLY A 128 -0.48 12.72 10.98
N ALA A 129 0.34 13.68 11.44
CA ALA A 129 1.80 13.56 11.40
C ALA A 129 2.36 12.54 12.40
N GLU A 130 1.60 12.29 13.47
CA GLU A 130 1.92 11.33 14.53
C GLU A 130 1.12 10.05 14.25
N GLY A 131 1.71 9.13 13.47
CA GLY A 131 1.12 7.83 13.14
C GLY A 131 0.83 7.63 11.65
N GLY A 132 0.71 6.37 11.23
CA GLY A 132 0.48 5.99 9.84
C GLY A 132 1.47 4.93 9.35
N VAL A 133 1.36 4.61 8.07
CA VAL A 133 2.24 3.62 7.43
C VAL A 133 3.54 4.30 7.02
N VAL A 134 4.66 3.82 7.56
CA VAL A 134 6.00 4.26 7.17
C VAL A 134 6.53 3.37 6.04
N LEU A 135 6.96 3.99 4.94
CA LEU A 135 7.55 3.32 3.79
C LEU A 135 8.95 3.90 3.53
N VAL A 136 9.89 3.04 3.15
CA VAL A 136 11.25 3.44 2.81
C VAL A 136 11.34 3.65 1.31
N THR A 137 11.62 4.89 0.89
CA THR A 137 11.75 5.25 -0.52
C THR A 137 12.80 4.40 -1.23
N SER A 138 12.45 3.97 -2.46
CA SER A 138 13.29 3.17 -3.35
C SER A 138 13.75 1.80 -2.80
N SER A 139 13.20 1.35 -1.68
CA SER A 139 13.61 0.09 -1.03
C SER A 139 13.27 -1.15 -1.88
N HIS A 140 12.27 -1.05 -2.77
CA HIS A 140 11.85 -2.10 -3.71
C HIS A 140 12.91 -2.44 -4.77
N ASN A 141 13.85 -1.52 -5.03
CA ASN A 141 14.95 -1.71 -5.98
C ASN A 141 16.28 -2.12 -5.32
N ARG A 142 16.31 -2.32 -3.99
CA ARG A 142 17.54 -2.68 -3.27
C ARG A 142 17.97 -4.10 -3.60
N ASN A 143 19.28 -4.30 -3.80
CA ASN A 143 19.88 -5.60 -4.12
C ASN A 143 20.61 -6.27 -2.94
N THR A 144 20.66 -5.62 -1.78
CA THR A 144 21.29 -6.10 -0.55
C THR A 144 20.26 -6.23 0.58
N GLU A 145 20.61 -6.92 1.66
CA GLU A 145 19.79 -6.95 2.86
C GLU A 145 19.97 -5.62 3.63
N PRO A 146 18.90 -5.03 4.20
CA PRO A 146 19.04 -3.83 5.00
C PRO A 146 19.84 -4.16 6.27
N PRO A 147 20.62 -3.19 6.76
CA PRO A 147 21.24 -3.30 8.08
C PRO A 147 20.21 -3.56 9.18
N ALA A 148 20.58 -4.34 10.20
CA ALA A 148 19.65 -4.73 11.27
C ALA A 148 19.26 -3.55 12.18
N ASP A 149 20.18 -2.61 12.39
CA ASP A 149 19.98 -1.36 13.10
C ASP A 149 19.00 -0.43 12.38
N PHE A 150 19.03 -0.40 11.04
CA PHE A 150 18.04 0.28 10.20
C PHE A 150 16.64 -0.31 10.43
N LEU A 151 16.50 -1.63 10.40
CA LEU A 151 15.20 -2.29 10.61
C LEU A 151 14.65 -2.08 12.02
N ALA A 152 15.52 -2.06 13.02
CA ALA A 152 15.16 -1.83 14.41
C ALA A 152 14.75 -0.37 14.70
N GLY A 153 14.97 0.56 13.77
CA GLY A 153 14.76 1.99 14.03
C GLY A 153 15.68 2.53 15.13
N ALA A 154 16.82 1.88 15.37
CA ALA A 154 17.73 2.19 16.49
C ALA A 154 18.56 3.46 16.24
N VAL A 155 18.50 4.00 15.02
CA VAL A 155 19.25 5.17 14.58
C VAL A 155 18.26 6.17 14.01
N ASP A 156 18.33 7.42 14.48
CA ASP A 156 17.71 8.54 13.79
C ASP A 156 18.48 8.78 12.49
N LEU A 157 17.86 8.38 11.38
CA LEU A 157 18.47 8.49 10.06
C LEU A 157 18.30 9.89 9.46
N GLY A 158 17.60 10.80 10.15
CA GLY A 158 17.27 12.12 9.61
C GLY A 158 16.47 12.04 8.31
N MET A 159 15.74 10.94 8.11
CA MET A 159 14.87 10.74 6.94
C MET A 159 13.67 11.68 7.11
N THR A 160 13.75 12.84 6.48
CA THR A 160 12.61 13.75 6.33
C THR A 160 12.01 13.53 4.95
N GLU A 161 10.69 13.34 4.86
CA GLU A 161 9.98 13.56 3.59
C GLU A 161 10.15 15.00 3.09
#